data_AF-A0A0B6YZJ3-F1
#
_entry.id   AF-A0A0B6YZJ3-F1
#
_cell.length_a   1.000
_cell.length_b   1.000
_cell.length_c   1.000
_cell.angle_alpha   90.00
_cell.angle_beta   90.00
_cell.angle_gamma   90.00
#
_symmetry.space_group_name_H-M   'P 1'
#
loop_
_entity.id
_entity.type
_entity.pdbx_description
1 polymer ?
#
loop_
_entity_poly.entity_id
_entity_poly.type
_entity_poly.pdbx_seq_one_letter_code
_entity_poly.pdbx_strand_id
1 'polypeptide(L)'
;MQRSSCIILRHLSHHLSSKSLAVTWSASRQFREFHYSKYCCKQNKLWNLGKINHIALVTADLDKSASLYKDVLGGQVSRKKPLPEHGVTTVFVELGDTKIELLHPLGDNSPIKSFLEKNKAGGQYP
;
A
#
# COMPACT_ATOMS: atom_id res chain seq x y z
N MET A 1 18.67 -21.05 22.74
CA MET A 1 19.55 -21.94 23.51
C MET A 1 20.95 -21.32 23.50
N GLN A 2 21.54 -21.07 24.68
CA GLN A 2 22.92 -20.62 24.96
C GLN A 2 23.24 -19.15 24.62
N ARG A 3 23.30 -18.25 25.62
CA ARG A 3 24.37 -17.96 26.60
C ARG A 3 25.36 -16.93 26.06
N SER A 4 25.38 -15.74 26.67
CA SER A 4 26.61 -15.04 27.05
C SER A 4 26.30 -14.01 28.13
N SER A 5 26.91 -14.26 29.28
CA SER A 5 26.75 -13.57 30.55
C SER A 5 27.57 -12.28 30.58
N CYS A 6 27.13 -11.26 31.32
CA CYS A 6 28.05 -10.33 31.94
C CYS A 6 27.58 -9.99 33.36
N ILE A 7 28.51 -10.20 34.28
CA ILE A 7 28.41 -10.22 35.73
C ILE A 7 28.43 -8.78 36.26
N ILE A 8 27.58 -8.42 37.23
CA ILE A 8 27.83 -7.28 38.12
C ILE A 8 27.63 -7.74 39.56
N LEU A 9 28.73 -7.68 40.31
CA LEU A 9 28.87 -8.02 41.72
C LEU A 9 28.75 -6.76 42.59
N ARG A 10 28.03 -6.91 43.72
CA ARG A 10 28.23 -6.31 45.06
C ARG A 10 28.66 -4.83 45.19
N HIS A 11 27.91 -4.07 45.99
CA HIS A 11 28.31 -3.85 47.40
C HIS A 11 27.18 -3.26 48.25
N LEU A 12 27.15 -3.69 49.50
CA LEU A 12 26.16 -3.41 50.53
C LEU A 12 26.84 -2.54 51.62
N SER A 13 26.09 -1.54 52.07
CA SER A 13 25.88 -1.22 53.49
C SER A 13 26.73 -0.18 54.26
N HIS A 14 25.96 0.64 55.00
CA HIS A 14 26.17 1.27 56.33
C HIS A 14 26.76 2.68 56.49
N HIS A 15 25.84 3.60 56.87
CA HIS A 15 25.77 4.38 58.13
C HIS A 15 26.82 5.46 58.44
N LEU A 16 26.33 6.70 58.70
CA LEU A 16 26.77 7.74 59.68
C LEU A 16 25.99 9.04 59.35
N SER A 17 25.03 9.51 60.16
CA SER A 17 25.12 10.26 61.43
C SER A 17 25.42 11.77 61.30
N SER A 18 24.45 12.57 61.78
CA SER A 18 24.60 13.82 62.54
C SER A 18 24.79 15.19 61.84
N LYS A 19 23.79 16.07 62.10
CA LYS A 19 23.79 17.54 62.33
C LYS A 19 23.57 18.51 61.16
N SER A 20 22.44 19.22 61.30
CA SER A 20 22.24 20.69 61.23
C SER A 20 22.68 21.45 59.98
N LEU A 21 21.71 22.04 59.27
CA LEU A 21 21.58 23.49 59.07
C LEU A 21 20.41 23.78 58.12
N ALA A 22 19.54 24.70 58.55
CA ALA A 22 18.40 25.21 57.79
C ALA A 22 18.88 26.02 56.58
N VAL A 23 18.35 25.75 55.38
CA VAL A 23 18.35 26.71 54.27
C VAL A 23 17.03 26.60 53.50
N THR A 24 16.23 27.63 53.71
CA THR A 24 15.16 28.24 52.92
C THR A 24 14.66 27.55 51.63
N TRP A 25 13.33 27.39 51.58
CA TRP A 25 12.51 27.16 50.40
C TRP A 25 12.73 28.22 49.32
N SER A 26 12.99 27.78 48.07
CA SER A 26 12.44 28.45 46.89
C SER A 26 12.29 27.42 45.77
N ALA A 27 11.04 27.09 45.50
CA ALA A 27 10.63 26.23 44.40
C ALA A 27 11.03 26.88 43.07
N SER A 28 12.12 26.41 42.47
CA SER A 28 12.45 26.68 41.07
C SER A 28 12.49 25.36 40.32
N ARG A 29 11.42 25.21 39.55
CA ARG A 29 11.01 24.07 38.74
C ARG A 29 12.01 23.86 37.60
N GLN A 30 13.16 23.26 37.89
CA GLN A 30 14.13 22.86 36.86
C GLN A 30 13.61 21.58 36.18
N PHE A 31 12.74 21.76 35.19
CA PHE A 31 12.46 20.72 34.19
C PHE A 31 13.81 20.35 33.55
N ARG A 32 14.36 19.20 33.94
CA ARG A 32 15.51 18.63 33.24
C ARG A 32 15.03 18.25 31.85
N GLU A 33 15.51 19.00 30.86
CA GLU A 33 15.36 18.65 29.45
C GLU A 33 15.89 17.25 29.22
N PHE A 34 14.96 16.33 28.97
CA PHE A 34 15.28 15.04 28.41
C PHE A 34 15.85 15.30 27.01
N HIS A 35 17.16 15.18 26.86
CA HIS A 35 17.81 15.11 25.56
C HIS A 35 17.24 13.90 24.80
N TYR A 36 16.16 14.14 24.04
CA TYR A 36 15.62 13.16 23.12
C TYR A 36 16.61 13.05 21.97
N SER A 37 17.35 11.95 21.98
CA SER A 37 18.40 11.68 21.02
C SER A 37 17.89 11.84 19.59
N LYS A 38 18.58 12.67 18.81
CA LYS A 38 18.51 12.80 17.34
C LYS A 38 19.01 11.51 16.63
N TYR A 39 18.57 10.32 17.06
CA TYR A 39 18.59 9.16 16.16
C TYR A 39 17.44 9.33 15.19
N CYS A 40 17.72 10.18 14.20
CA CYS A 40 17.02 10.37 12.96
C CYS A 40 16.46 9.04 12.49
N CYS A 41 15.17 8.82 12.73
CA CYS A 41 14.45 7.74 12.10
C CYS A 41 14.37 8.07 10.61
N LYS A 42 15.46 7.77 9.88
CA LYS A 42 15.42 7.56 8.44
C LYS A 42 14.47 6.39 8.27
N GLN A 43 13.20 6.70 8.05
CA GLN A 43 12.14 5.75 7.78
C GLN A 43 12.56 4.94 6.57
N ASN A 44 13.11 3.75 6.78
CA ASN A 44 13.29 2.78 5.72
C ASN A 44 11.89 2.32 5.32
N LYS A 45 11.39 2.88 4.23
CA LYS A 45 10.10 2.48 3.65
C LYS A 45 10.24 1.03 3.16
N LEU A 46 9.85 0.08 4.00
CA LEU A 46 9.98 -1.37 3.74
C LEU A 46 9.16 -1.86 2.54
N TRP A 47 8.16 -1.08 2.11
CA TRP A 47 7.32 -1.37 0.95
C TRP A 47 7.19 -0.11 0.08
N ASN A 48 7.57 -0.23 -1.20
CA ASN A 48 7.46 0.85 -2.18
C ASN A 48 6.45 0.50 -3.29
N LEU A 49 5.18 0.45 -2.92
CA LEU A 49 4.09 0.31 -3.88
C LEU A 49 3.85 1.65 -4.61
N GLY A 50 3.69 1.56 -5.94
CA GLY A 50 3.37 2.69 -6.81
C GLY A 50 1.88 2.87 -7.05
N LYS A 51 1.52 3.68 -8.06
CA LYS A 51 0.13 3.86 -8.51
C LYS A 51 -0.37 2.63 -9.28
N ILE A 52 -1.69 2.45 -9.31
CA ILE A 52 -2.35 1.45 -10.17
C ILE A 52 -2.17 1.88 -11.63
N ASN A 53 -1.73 0.95 -12.49
CA ASN A 53 -1.57 1.20 -13.92
C ASN A 53 -2.92 1.13 -14.64
N HIS A 54 -3.63 0.02 -14.46
CA HIS A 54 -4.95 -0.20 -15.02
C HIS A 54 -5.74 -1.24 -14.23
N ILE A 55 -7.05 -1.32 -14.53
CA ILE A 55 -7.95 -2.37 -14.04
C ILE A 55 -8.52 -3.11 -15.25
N ALA A 56 -8.34 -4.43 -15.31
CA ALA A 56 -8.85 -5.28 -16.38
C ALA A 56 -10.28 -5.73 -16.09
N LEU A 57 -11.20 -5.43 -17.01
CA LEU A 57 -12.60 -5.84 -16.96
C LEU A 57 -12.93 -6.66 -18.20
N VAL A 58 -13.39 -7.88 -18.00
CA VAL A 58 -13.87 -8.73 -19.09
C VAL A 58 -15.33 -8.42 -19.37
N THR A 59 -15.68 -8.20 -20.63
CA THR A 59 -17.02 -7.81 -21.05
C THR A 59 -17.59 -8.78 -22.07
N ALA A 60 -18.90 -9.05 -21.97
CA ALA A 60 -19.61 -9.90 -22.92
C ALA A 60 -19.75 -9.22 -24.30
N ASP A 61 -19.76 -7.88 -24.34
CA ASP A 61 -19.89 -7.09 -25.55
C ASP A 61 -18.99 -5.84 -25.44
N LEU A 62 -17.97 -5.79 -26.27
CA LEU A 62 -16.97 -4.73 -26.21
C LEU A 62 -17.53 -3.38 -26.68
N ASP A 63 -18.46 -3.38 -27.65
CA ASP A 63 -19.07 -2.14 -28.16
C ASP A 63 -20.01 -1.53 -27.15
N LYS A 64 -20.87 -2.35 -26.53
CA LYS A 64 -21.79 -1.86 -25.49
C LYS A 64 -21.04 -1.28 -24.30
N SER A 65 -20.00 -1.97 -23.84
CA SER A 65 -19.17 -1.46 -22.74
C SER A 65 -18.43 -0.19 -23.14
N ALA A 66 -17.81 -0.14 -24.31
CA ALA A 66 -17.13 1.06 -24.79
C ALA A 66 -18.08 2.27 -24.90
N SER A 67 -19.29 2.07 -25.45
CA SER A 67 -20.32 3.11 -25.52
C SER A 67 -20.81 3.54 -24.15
N LEU A 68 -20.94 2.64 -23.18
CA LEU A 68 -21.30 3.03 -21.81
C LEU A 68 -20.25 3.98 -21.23
N TYR A 69 -18.96 3.64 -21.34
CA TYR A 69 -17.90 4.51 -20.82
C TYR A 69 -17.77 5.82 -21.60
N LYS A 70 -17.99 5.79 -22.92
CA LYS A 70 -17.86 6.98 -23.78
C LYS A 70 -19.09 7.90 -23.70
N ASP A 71 -20.26 7.35 -23.99
CA ASP A 71 -21.46 8.11 -24.31
C ASP A 71 -22.29 8.42 -23.04
N VAL A 72 -22.27 7.54 -22.03
CA VAL A 72 -22.99 7.75 -20.76
C VAL A 72 -22.10 8.41 -19.71
N LEU A 73 -20.88 7.91 -19.56
CA LEU A 73 -19.94 8.40 -18.53
C LEU A 73 -18.99 9.50 -19.02
N GLY A 74 -18.99 9.82 -20.31
CA GLY A 74 -18.17 10.90 -20.87
C GLY A 74 -16.66 10.61 -20.89
N GLY A 75 -16.27 9.34 -20.79
CA GLY A 75 -14.87 8.90 -20.77
C GLY A 75 -14.22 8.94 -22.15
N GLN A 76 -12.89 9.11 -22.17
CA GLN A 76 -12.12 8.99 -23.40
C GLN A 76 -11.80 7.52 -23.66
N VAL A 77 -12.33 6.99 -24.76
CA VAL A 77 -12.22 5.57 -25.11
C VAL A 77 -11.35 5.39 -26.35
N SER A 78 -10.37 4.50 -26.27
CA SER A 78 -9.48 4.16 -27.38
C SER A 78 -10.19 3.34 -28.45
N ARG A 79 -9.56 3.20 -29.62
CA ARG A 79 -10.01 2.23 -30.61
C ARG A 79 -9.78 0.80 -30.09
N LYS A 80 -10.58 -0.14 -30.62
CA LYS A 80 -10.38 -1.57 -30.41
C LYS A 80 -9.03 -2.01 -30.96
N LYS A 81 -8.27 -2.75 -30.16
CA LYS A 81 -7.00 -3.35 -30.56
C LYS A 81 -7.09 -4.87 -30.43
N PRO A 82 -7.09 -5.63 -31.54
CA PRO A 82 -6.98 -7.08 -31.47
C PRO A 82 -5.57 -7.48 -31.05
N LEU A 83 -5.46 -8.37 -30.06
CA LEU A 83 -4.22 -8.96 -29.57
C LEU A 83 -4.33 -10.49 -29.70
N PRO A 84 -4.10 -11.04 -30.91
CA PRO A 84 -4.28 -12.47 -31.17
C PRO A 84 -3.35 -13.36 -30.36
N GLU A 85 -2.14 -12.90 -30.03
CA GLU A 85 -1.18 -13.62 -29.19
C GLU A 85 -1.71 -13.88 -27.77
N HIS A 86 -2.55 -12.98 -27.26
CA HIS A 86 -3.22 -13.11 -25.97
C HIS A 86 -4.65 -13.62 -26.10
N GLY A 87 -5.14 -13.84 -27.33
CA GLY A 87 -6.51 -14.26 -27.60
C GLY A 87 -7.56 -13.27 -27.08
N VAL A 88 -7.28 -11.97 -27.10
CA VAL A 88 -8.23 -10.94 -26.64
C VAL A 88 -8.27 -9.74 -27.58
N THR A 89 -9.42 -9.05 -27.62
CA THR A 89 -9.55 -7.70 -28.17
C THR A 89 -9.72 -6.74 -27.03
N THR A 90 -8.95 -5.65 -27.03
CA THR A 90 -8.89 -4.71 -25.92
C THR A 90 -9.36 -3.31 -26.32
N VAL A 91 -9.94 -2.60 -25.37
CA VAL A 91 -10.30 -1.18 -25.45
C VAL A 91 -9.89 -0.51 -24.15
N PHE A 92 -9.23 0.64 -24.22
CA PHE A 92 -8.84 1.40 -23.04
C PHE A 92 -9.78 2.57 -22.81
N VAL A 93 -10.15 2.78 -21.55
CA VAL A 93 -10.81 4.01 -21.08
C VAL A 93 -9.80 4.77 -20.23
N GLU A 94 -9.47 5.98 -20.66
CA GLU A 94 -8.49 6.84 -19.98
C GLU A 94 -9.12 7.54 -18.78
N LEU A 95 -8.52 7.40 -17.59
CA LEU A 95 -8.94 8.02 -16.33
C LEU A 95 -7.80 8.84 -15.70
N GLY A 96 -7.04 9.55 -16.53
CA GLY A 96 -5.91 10.39 -16.11
C GLY A 96 -4.69 9.57 -15.70
N ASP A 97 -4.58 9.24 -14.42
CA ASP A 97 -3.45 8.49 -13.86
C ASP A 97 -3.58 6.96 -14.03
N THR A 98 -4.78 6.48 -14.34
CA THR A 98 -5.10 5.04 -14.48
C THR A 98 -5.95 4.79 -15.72
N LYS A 99 -6.08 3.53 -16.10
CA LYS A 99 -6.88 3.10 -17.25
C LYS A 99 -7.82 1.97 -16.87
N ILE A 100 -8.98 1.92 -17.50
CA ILE A 100 -9.79 0.70 -17.51
C ILE A 100 -9.49 -0.02 -18.82
N GLU A 101 -9.08 -1.27 -18.71
CA GLU A 101 -8.86 -2.14 -19.87
C GLU A 101 -10.06 -3.08 -20.01
N LEU A 102 -10.85 -2.84 -21.05
CA LEU A 102 -11.99 -3.69 -21.41
C LEU A 102 -11.48 -4.81 -22.31
N LEU A 103 -11.71 -6.06 -21.90
CA LEU A 103 -11.25 -7.27 -22.58
C LEU A 103 -12.44 -8.05 -23.13
N HIS A 104 -12.35 -8.46 -24.38
CA HIS A 104 -13.28 -9.39 -25.01
C HIS A 104 -12.52 -10.56 -25.65
N PRO A 105 -12.99 -11.81 -25.53
CA PRO A 105 -12.30 -12.96 -26.09
C PRO A 105 -12.16 -12.84 -27.60
N LEU A 106 -10.99 -13.23 -28.10
CA LEU A 106 -10.69 -13.31 -29.53
C LEU A 106 -10.26 -14.74 -29.85
N GLY A 107 -11.08 -15.43 -30.63
CA GLY A 107 -10.87 -16.83 -31.00
C GLY A 107 -11.26 -17.84 -29.91
N ASP A 108 -11.16 -19.12 -30.24
CA ASP A 108 -11.67 -20.19 -29.38
C ASP A 108 -10.75 -20.56 -28.22
N ASN A 109 -9.45 -20.28 -28.34
CA ASN A 109 -8.44 -20.57 -27.33
C ASN A 109 -8.21 -19.39 -26.37
N SER A 110 -9.15 -18.45 -26.28
CA SER A 110 -9.02 -17.28 -25.42
C SER A 110 -9.05 -17.67 -23.93
N PRO A 111 -8.07 -17.23 -23.11
CA PRO A 111 -8.00 -17.59 -21.70
C PRO A 111 -9.21 -17.07 -20.90
N ILE A 112 -9.77 -15.92 -21.32
CA ILE A 112 -10.90 -15.27 -20.65
C ILE A 112 -12.27 -15.84 -21.05
N LYS A 113 -12.32 -16.76 -22.03
CA LYS A 113 -13.58 -17.39 -22.49
C LYS A 113 -14.23 -18.19 -21.35
N SER A 114 -13.44 -18.98 -20.63
CA SER A 114 -13.89 -19.75 -19.45
C SER A 114 -14.41 -18.85 -18.31
N PHE A 115 -13.88 -17.63 -18.20
CA PHE A 115 -14.34 -16.64 -17.22
C PHE A 115 -15.71 -16.08 -17.59
N LEU A 116 -15.93 -15.75 -18.86
CA LEU A 116 -17.23 -15.27 -19.37
C LEU A 116 -18.33 -16.33 -19.30
N GLU A 117 -17.99 -17.60 -19.51
CA GLU A 117 -18.95 -18.69 -19.37
C GLU A 117 -19.50 -18.79 -17.95
N LYS A 118 -18.63 -18.58 -16.95
CA LYS A 118 -18.99 -18.54 -15.53
C LYS A 118 -19.69 -17.23 -15.15
N ASN A 119 -19.23 -16.11 -15.71
CA ASN A 119 -19.71 -14.76 -15.42
C ASN A 119 -20.29 -14.11 -16.69
N LYS A 120 -21.52 -14.49 -17.04
CA LYS A 120 -22.16 -14.08 -18.31
C LYS A 120 -22.30 -12.57 -18.50
N ALA A 121 -22.38 -11.82 -17.41
CA ALA A 121 -22.47 -10.36 -17.44
C ALA A 121 -21.10 -9.67 -17.61
N GLY A 122 -20.00 -10.42 -17.59
CA GLY A 122 -18.65 -9.87 -17.44
C GLY A 122 -18.26 -9.67 -15.97
N GLY A 123 -17.09 -9.08 -15.75
CA GLY A 123 -16.57 -8.81 -14.41
C GLY A 123 -15.10 -8.42 -14.40
N GLN A 124 -14.57 -8.11 -13.21
CA GLN A 124 -13.15 -7.85 -13.03
C GLN A 124 -12.33 -9.12 -13.26
N TYR A 125 -11.27 -9.00 -14.05
CA TYR A 125 -10.31 -10.08 -14.27
C TYR A 125 -9.15 -9.96 -13.27
N PRO A 126 -8.81 -11.05 -12.55
CA PRO A 126 -7.75 -11.06 -11.54
C PRO A 126 -6.34 -11.07 -12.14
#